data_AF-G1MDA7-F1
#
_entry.id   AF-G1MDA7-F1
#
_cell.length_a   1.000
_cell.length_b   1.000
_cell.length_c   1.000
_cell.angle_alpha   90.00
_cell.angle_beta   90.00
_cell.angle_gamma   90.00
#
_symmetry.space_group_name_H-M   'P 1'
#
loop_
_entity.id
_entity.type
_entity.pdbx_description
1 polymer ?
#
loop_
_entity_poly.entity_id
_entity_poly.type
_entity_poly.pdbx_seq_one_letter_code
_entity_poly.pdbx_strand_id
1 'polypeptide(L)'
;IENLPCELQRNFQLMRELDQRTEDKKAEIDILAAEYISTVKTLSPDQRVERLQKIQTAYSKCKEYSDDKVQLAMQTYEMVDKHIRRLDADLARFEADLKDKMEGSDLESSGGRGLKKGRGQKEKRGSRGRGRRTSEEDTPKKKKHKGGSEFTDTILSVHPSDVLDMPVDPNEPTYCLCHQVSYGEMIGCDNPDCPIEWFHFACVDLTTKPKGK
;
A
#
# COMPACT_ATOMS: atom_id res chain seq x y z
N ILE A 1 16.62 -8.35 -1.16
CA ILE A 1 15.62 -8.25 -2.25
C ILE A 1 15.33 -9.64 -2.83
N GLU A 2 16.24 -10.60 -2.69
CA GLU A 2 16.15 -11.94 -3.31
C GLU A 2 14.92 -12.79 -2.93
N ASN A 3 14.30 -12.57 -1.76
CA ASN A 3 13.14 -13.37 -1.33
C ASN A 3 11.78 -12.79 -1.75
N LEU A 4 11.73 -11.51 -2.17
CA LEU A 4 10.48 -10.82 -2.47
C LEU A 4 9.67 -11.50 -3.59
N PRO A 5 10.27 -11.96 -4.70
CA PRO A 5 9.51 -12.63 -5.76
C PRO A 5 8.87 -13.94 -5.28
N CYS A 6 9.57 -14.70 -4.44
CA CYS A 6 9.08 -15.97 -3.89
C CYS A 6 7.94 -15.74 -2.88
N GLU A 7 8.07 -14.74 -2.01
CA GLU A 7 7.04 -14.35 -1.04
C GLU A 7 5.79 -13.80 -1.74
N LEU A 8 5.96 -12.98 -2.78
CA LEU A 8 4.84 -12.50 -3.61
C LEU A 8 4.12 -13.65 -4.31
N GLN A 9 4.86 -14.55 -4.96
CA GLN A 9 4.26 -15.69 -5.64
C GLN A 9 3.44 -16.57 -4.70
N ARG A 10 3.95 -16.78 -3.47
CA ARG A 10 3.22 -17.49 -2.42
C ARG A 10 1.95 -16.75 -2.01
N ASN A 11 2.02 -15.43 -1.78
CA ASN A 11 0.86 -14.64 -1.38
C ASN A 11 -0.21 -14.61 -2.47
N PHE A 12 0.17 -14.46 -3.74
CA PHE A 12 -0.77 -14.53 -4.86
C PHE A 12 -1.43 -15.90 -4.99
N GLN A 13 -0.68 -16.98 -4.76
CA GLN A 13 -1.24 -18.33 -4.72
C GLN A 13 -2.27 -18.47 -3.59
N LEU A 14 -1.94 -18.01 -2.38
CA LEU A 14 -2.86 -18.03 -1.23
C LEU A 14 -4.10 -17.15 -1.46
N MET A 15 -3.97 -15.97 -2.08
CA MET A 15 -5.11 -15.14 -2.44
C MET A 15 -6.05 -15.85 -3.41
N ARG A 16 -5.51 -16.53 -4.44
CA ARG A 16 -6.34 -17.33 -5.37
C ARG A 16 -7.06 -18.48 -4.68
N GLU A 17 -6.42 -19.12 -3.71
CA GLU A 17 -7.04 -20.20 -2.93
C GLU A 17 -8.17 -19.67 -2.04
N LEU A 18 -7.98 -18.51 -1.39
CA LEU A 18 -9.03 -17.85 -0.61
C LEU A 18 -10.19 -17.39 -1.50
N ASP A 19 -9.89 -16.91 -2.70
CA ASP A 19 -10.90 -16.53 -3.70
C ASP A 19 -11.75 -17.72 -4.11
N GLN A 20 -11.12 -18.84 -4.46
CA GLN A 20 -11.85 -20.04 -4.83
C GLN A 20 -12.72 -20.53 -3.67
N ARG A 21 -12.19 -20.58 -2.44
CA ARG A 21 -12.97 -20.99 -1.26
C ARG A 21 -14.13 -20.06 -0.96
N THR A 22 -13.96 -18.76 -1.18
CA THR A 22 -15.02 -17.77 -1.02
C THR A 22 -16.11 -17.98 -2.05
N GLU A 23 -15.74 -18.21 -3.30
CA GLU A 23 -16.68 -18.44 -4.40
C GLU A 23 -17.44 -19.77 -4.22
N ASP A 24 -16.75 -20.84 -3.82
CA ASP A 24 -17.37 -22.12 -3.48
C ASP A 24 -18.41 -21.97 -2.36
N LYS A 25 -18.11 -21.16 -1.33
CA LYS A 25 -19.05 -20.89 -0.24
C LYS A 25 -20.22 -20.02 -0.68
N LYS A 26 -20.03 -19.04 -1.56
CA LYS A 26 -21.14 -18.28 -2.16
C LYS A 26 -22.06 -19.19 -2.96
N ALA A 27 -21.50 -20.07 -3.80
CA ALA A 27 -22.29 -21.03 -4.57
C ALA A 27 -23.07 -22.00 -3.65
N GLU A 28 -22.46 -22.48 -2.57
CA GLU A 28 -23.15 -23.29 -1.55
C GLU A 28 -24.30 -22.51 -0.89
N ILE A 29 -24.08 -21.25 -0.53
CA ILE A 29 -25.11 -20.36 0.04
C ILE A 29 -26.27 -20.18 -0.94
N ASP A 30 -25.98 -19.91 -2.22
CA ASP A 30 -27.01 -19.71 -3.24
C ASP A 30 -27.87 -20.97 -3.44
N ILE A 31 -27.24 -22.15 -3.45
CA ILE A 31 -27.94 -23.44 -3.52
C ILE A 31 -28.82 -23.63 -2.27
N LEU A 32 -28.27 -23.46 -1.07
CA LEU A 32 -29.02 -23.62 0.18
C LEU A 32 -30.19 -22.62 0.27
N ALA A 33 -30.00 -21.39 -0.18
CA ALA A 33 -31.04 -20.36 -0.22
C ALA A 33 -32.15 -20.71 -1.22
N ALA A 34 -31.80 -21.16 -2.42
CA ALA A 34 -32.77 -21.59 -3.43
C ALA A 34 -33.59 -22.81 -2.96
N GLU A 35 -32.93 -23.80 -2.36
CA GLU A 35 -33.59 -24.96 -1.74
C GLU A 35 -34.52 -24.55 -0.61
N TYR A 36 -34.08 -23.64 0.26
CA TYR A 36 -34.91 -23.14 1.36
C TYR A 36 -36.16 -22.43 0.83
N ILE A 37 -36.01 -21.50 -0.12
CA ILE A 37 -37.13 -20.74 -0.69
C ILE A 37 -38.14 -21.66 -1.37
N SER A 38 -37.68 -22.68 -2.10
CA SER A 38 -38.56 -23.63 -2.79
C SER A 38 -39.31 -24.57 -1.83
N THR A 39 -38.73 -24.91 -0.67
CA THR A 39 -39.29 -25.88 0.28
C THR A 39 -39.92 -25.27 1.53
N VAL A 40 -39.71 -23.98 1.82
CA VAL A 40 -40.10 -23.34 3.10
C VAL A 40 -41.56 -23.57 3.51
N LYS A 41 -42.49 -23.63 2.53
CA LYS A 41 -43.93 -23.84 2.78
C LYS A 41 -44.25 -25.23 3.32
N THR A 42 -43.43 -26.24 3.01
CA THR A 42 -43.65 -27.63 3.42
C THR A 42 -42.84 -28.02 4.64
N LEU A 43 -41.89 -27.19 5.07
CA LEU A 43 -41.03 -27.44 6.23
C LEU A 43 -41.71 -27.09 7.56
N SER A 44 -41.42 -27.88 8.60
CA SER A 44 -41.78 -27.57 9.98
C SER A 44 -40.96 -26.39 10.53
N PRO A 45 -41.41 -25.74 11.63
CA PRO A 45 -40.66 -24.65 12.26
C PRO A 45 -39.22 -25.04 12.62
N ASP A 46 -39.03 -26.23 13.19
CA ASP A 46 -37.70 -26.73 13.58
C ASP A 46 -36.79 -26.95 12.37
N GLN A 47 -37.34 -27.51 11.29
CA GLN A 47 -36.60 -27.70 10.04
C GLN A 47 -36.22 -26.35 9.41
N ARG A 48 -37.09 -25.34 9.49
CA ARG A 48 -36.76 -24.00 8.99
C ARG A 48 -35.58 -23.39 9.74
N VAL A 49 -35.57 -23.52 11.07
CA VAL A 49 -34.46 -23.06 11.91
C VAL A 49 -33.18 -23.80 11.53
N GLU A 50 -33.21 -25.12 11.38
CA GLU A 50 -32.04 -25.91 10.98
C GLU A 50 -31.47 -25.47 9.62
N ARG A 51 -32.33 -25.23 8.62
CA ARG A 51 -31.90 -24.77 7.29
C ARG A 51 -31.30 -23.36 7.35
N LEU A 52 -31.91 -22.45 8.10
CA LEU A 52 -31.39 -21.09 8.29
C LEU A 52 -30.04 -21.11 9.03
N GLN A 53 -29.85 -21.99 10.02
CA GLN A 53 -28.57 -22.15 10.72
C GLN A 53 -27.46 -22.63 9.77
N LYS A 54 -27.76 -23.54 8.84
CA LYS A 54 -26.80 -23.98 7.80
C LYS A 54 -26.38 -22.81 6.90
N ILE A 55 -27.35 -22.03 6.41
CA ILE A 55 -27.09 -20.83 5.60
C ILE A 55 -26.25 -19.81 6.39
N GLN A 56 -26.61 -19.54 7.64
CA GLN A 56 -25.88 -18.61 8.51
C GLN A 56 -24.43 -19.06 8.75
N THR A 57 -24.20 -20.35 8.97
CA THR A 57 -22.86 -20.91 9.17
C THR A 57 -22.03 -20.78 7.89
N ALA A 58 -22.61 -21.08 6.73
CA ALA A 58 -21.94 -20.91 5.44
C ALA A 58 -21.60 -19.44 5.16
N TYR A 59 -22.51 -18.50 5.43
CA TYR A 59 -22.26 -17.06 5.35
C TYR A 59 -21.13 -16.60 6.27
N SER A 60 -21.13 -17.09 7.51
CA SER A 60 -20.08 -16.73 8.49
C SER A 60 -18.71 -17.20 8.00
N LYS A 61 -18.63 -18.40 7.41
CA LYS A 61 -17.38 -18.92 6.83
C LYS A 61 -16.97 -18.18 5.55
N CYS A 62 -17.92 -17.83 4.69
CA CYS A 62 -17.66 -17.01 3.50
C CYS A 62 -17.07 -15.64 3.88
N LYS A 63 -17.62 -15.03 4.94
CA LYS A 63 -17.11 -13.77 5.47
C LYS A 63 -15.68 -13.92 6.01
N GLU A 64 -15.41 -14.96 6.79
CA GLU A 64 -14.07 -15.24 7.32
C GLU A 64 -13.03 -15.35 6.19
N TYR A 65 -13.32 -16.10 5.12
CA TYR A 65 -12.41 -16.17 3.96
C TYR A 65 -12.23 -14.83 3.25
N SER A 66 -13.28 -14.01 3.21
CA SER A 66 -13.21 -12.66 2.63
C SER A 66 -12.34 -11.73 3.47
N ASP A 67 -12.47 -11.79 4.79
CA ASP A 67 -11.66 -11.00 5.73
C ASP A 67 -10.18 -11.42 5.66
N ASP A 68 -9.89 -12.73 5.64
CA ASP A 68 -8.54 -13.27 5.46
C ASP A 68 -7.91 -12.81 4.13
N LYS A 69 -8.69 -12.76 3.05
CA LYS A 69 -8.24 -12.25 1.74
C LYS A 69 -7.83 -10.80 1.83
N VAL A 70 -8.63 -9.95 2.47
CA VAL A 70 -8.34 -8.52 2.64
C VAL A 70 -7.04 -8.35 3.43
N GLN A 71 -6.87 -9.08 4.53
CA GLN A 71 -5.65 -9.02 5.33
C GLN A 71 -4.41 -9.45 4.54
N LEU A 72 -4.53 -10.52 3.75
CA LEU A 72 -3.42 -10.98 2.91
C LEU A 72 -3.07 -9.96 1.81
N ALA A 73 -4.07 -9.31 1.21
CA ALA A 73 -3.85 -8.25 0.23
C ALA A 73 -3.12 -7.05 0.86
N MET A 74 -3.55 -6.60 2.04
CA MET A 74 -2.87 -5.54 2.79
C MET A 74 -1.42 -5.90 3.12
N GLN A 75 -1.17 -7.10 3.65
CA GLN A 75 0.18 -7.56 3.95
C GLN A 75 1.07 -7.60 2.71
N THR A 76 0.52 -8.05 1.58
CA THR A 76 1.23 -8.12 0.30
C THR A 76 1.56 -6.72 -0.21
N TYR A 77 0.62 -5.78 -0.08
CA TYR A 77 0.81 -4.38 -0.45
C TYR A 77 1.91 -3.71 0.38
N GLU A 78 1.84 -3.83 1.71
CA GLU A 78 2.85 -3.26 2.63
C GLU A 78 4.24 -3.83 2.38
N MET A 79 4.33 -5.13 2.04
CA MET A 79 5.58 -5.77 1.66
C MET A 79 6.19 -5.11 0.42
N VAL A 80 5.38 -4.90 -0.62
CA VAL A 80 5.83 -4.23 -1.87
C VAL A 80 6.23 -2.78 -1.61
N ASP A 81 5.41 -2.01 -0.88
CA ASP A 81 5.69 -0.60 -0.54
C ASP A 81 7.03 -0.46 0.20
N LYS A 82 7.31 -1.35 1.16
CA LYS A 82 8.60 -1.36 1.87
C LYS A 82 9.78 -1.59 0.93
N HIS A 83 9.60 -2.36 -0.13
CA HIS A 83 10.64 -2.58 -1.13
C HIS A 83 10.80 -1.38 -2.07
N ILE A 84 9.71 -0.73 -2.47
CA ILE A 84 9.74 0.50 -3.26
C ILE A 84 10.53 1.58 -2.51
N ARG A 85 10.14 1.90 -1.26
CA ARG A 85 10.82 2.92 -0.45
C ARG A 85 12.32 2.64 -0.25
N ARG A 86 12.70 1.37 -0.17
CA ARG A 86 14.11 0.98 -0.05
C ARG A 86 14.88 1.24 -1.34
N LEU A 87 14.30 0.87 -2.48
CA LEU A 87 14.88 1.13 -3.79
C LEU A 87 15.00 2.63 -4.04
N ASP A 88 13.98 3.42 -3.71
CA ASP A 88 14.01 4.88 -3.83
C ASP A 88 15.12 5.50 -2.97
N ALA A 89 15.29 5.02 -1.73
CA ALA A 89 16.36 5.48 -0.86
C ALA A 89 17.76 5.11 -1.37
N ASP A 90 17.91 3.92 -1.96
CA ASP A 90 19.16 3.49 -2.57
C ASP A 90 19.46 4.30 -3.84
N LEU A 91 18.46 4.58 -4.68
CA LEU A 91 18.58 5.45 -5.85
C LEU A 91 19.01 6.87 -5.47
N ALA A 92 18.33 7.49 -4.49
CA ALA A 92 18.69 8.83 -4.02
C ALA A 92 20.14 8.92 -3.49
N ARG A 93 20.63 7.84 -2.85
CA ARG A 93 22.05 7.76 -2.43
C ARG A 93 22.99 7.66 -3.62
N PHE A 94 22.67 6.83 -4.62
CA PHE A 94 23.47 6.72 -5.84
C PHE A 94 23.53 8.05 -6.61
N GLU A 95 22.42 8.78 -6.70
CA GLU A 95 22.38 10.10 -7.32
C GLU A 95 23.26 11.11 -6.57
N ALA A 96 23.22 11.10 -5.23
CA ALA A 96 24.08 11.95 -4.40
C ALA A 96 25.57 11.63 -4.58
N ASP A 97 25.94 10.35 -4.60
CA ASP A 97 27.33 9.90 -4.80
C ASP A 97 27.85 10.25 -6.20
N LEU A 98 27.00 10.18 -7.23
CA LEU A 98 27.34 10.60 -8.60
C LEU A 98 27.56 12.11 -8.68
N LYS A 99 26.71 12.89 -8.01
CA LYS A 99 26.85 14.35 -7.95
C LYS A 99 28.14 14.77 -7.24
N ASP A 100 28.46 14.15 -6.10
CA ASP A 100 29.70 14.42 -5.35
C ASP A 100 30.96 14.07 -6.17
N LYS A 101 30.95 12.95 -6.91
CA LYS A 101 32.05 12.58 -7.80
C LYS A 101 32.23 13.55 -8.98
N MET A 102 31.14 14.10 -9.49
CA MET A 102 31.18 15.10 -10.56
C MET A 102 31.75 16.43 -10.03
N GLU A 103 31.25 16.92 -8.89
CA GLU A 103 31.74 18.14 -8.24
C GLU A 103 33.20 18.01 -7.73
N GLY A 104 33.62 16.80 -7.34
CA GLY A 104 35.01 16.51 -6.94
C GLY A 104 36.01 16.46 -8.10
N SER A 105 35.57 16.25 -9.33
CA SER A 105 36.44 16.20 -10.51
C SER A 105 36.79 17.59 -11.09
N ASP A 106 35.97 18.61 -10.80
CA ASP A 106 36.20 20.00 -11.24
C ASP A 106 37.20 20.77 -10.35
N LEU A 107 37.41 20.34 -9.08
CA LEU A 107 38.40 20.98 -8.20
C LEU A 107 39.87 20.57 -8.49
N GLU A 108 40.09 19.42 -9.15
CA GLU A 108 41.45 18.92 -9.49
C GLU A 108 41.90 19.33 -10.90
N SER A 109 41.27 20.34 -11.53
CA SER A 109 41.65 20.84 -12.88
C SER A 109 41.94 22.35 -12.95
N SER A 110 42.06 23.05 -11.81
CA SER A 110 42.49 24.46 -11.79
C SER A 110 43.29 24.79 -10.52
N GLY A 111 44.60 24.51 -10.55
CA GLY A 111 45.50 24.80 -9.43
C GLY A 111 46.97 25.01 -9.81
N GLY A 112 47.24 25.63 -10.97
CA GLY A 112 48.59 25.99 -11.38
C GLY A 112 49.07 27.35 -10.83
N ARG A 113 50.07 27.28 -9.94
CA ARG A 113 51.15 28.28 -9.65
C ARG A 113 50.86 29.47 -8.72
N GLY A 114 51.50 29.45 -7.55
CA GLY A 114 51.85 30.61 -6.73
C GLY A 114 52.87 30.27 -5.64
N LEU A 115 54.11 30.77 -5.76
CA LEU A 115 55.25 30.45 -4.90
C LEU A 115 55.29 31.24 -3.56
N LYS A 116 55.68 30.51 -2.49
CA LYS A 116 56.68 30.83 -1.44
C LYS A 116 56.38 31.76 -0.24
N LYS A 117 56.40 31.11 0.95
CA LYS A 117 57.43 31.20 2.05
C LYS A 117 56.98 31.81 3.39
N GLY A 118 57.03 31.01 4.46
CA GLY A 118 57.62 31.44 5.75
C GLY A 118 56.92 31.08 7.07
N ARG A 119 57.28 29.92 7.64
CA ARG A 119 57.75 29.69 9.03
C ARG A 119 56.85 30.05 10.24
N GLY A 120 56.53 29.05 11.06
CA GLY A 120 56.15 29.23 12.47
C GLY A 120 55.65 27.97 13.17
N GLN A 121 56.53 27.28 13.88
CA GLN A 121 56.30 26.04 14.64
C GLN A 121 56.00 26.39 16.12
N LYS A 122 54.92 25.86 16.72
CA LYS A 122 54.90 25.43 18.15
C LYS A 122 53.61 24.70 18.56
N GLU A 123 53.76 23.38 18.71
CA GLU A 123 53.46 22.55 19.90
C GLU A 123 52.13 22.70 20.69
N LYS A 124 51.45 21.53 20.76
CA LYS A 124 51.02 20.80 21.97
C LYS A 124 49.57 20.95 22.52
N ARG A 125 48.93 19.78 22.44
CA ARG A 125 48.23 19.00 23.49
C ARG A 125 46.74 19.26 23.74
N GLY A 126 45.96 18.21 23.50
CA GLY A 126 44.63 18.02 24.09
C GLY A 126 43.87 16.79 23.56
N SER A 127 44.39 15.57 23.72
CA SER A 127 43.60 14.33 23.51
C SER A 127 43.32 13.62 24.84
N ARG A 128 42.05 13.54 25.20
CA ARG A 128 41.43 12.61 26.16
C ARG A 128 40.00 12.35 25.64
N GLY A 129 39.45 11.15 25.55
CA GLY A 129 39.87 9.81 25.95
C GLY A 129 38.70 8.87 25.63
N ARG A 130 39.01 7.64 25.23
CA ARG A 130 38.05 6.62 24.79
C ARG A 130 37.86 5.58 25.91
N GLY A 131 36.61 5.40 26.35
CA GLY A 131 36.00 4.14 26.82
C GLY A 131 36.33 3.56 28.21
N ARG A 132 35.28 3.10 28.91
CA ARG A 132 34.97 1.66 29.21
C ARG A 132 34.43 1.39 30.64
N ARG A 133 33.46 0.46 30.72
CA ARG A 133 32.96 -0.37 31.87
C ARG A 133 31.87 0.32 32.73
N THR A 134 30.81 -0.33 33.24
CA THR A 134 30.64 -1.64 33.92
C THR A 134 29.21 -2.23 33.80
N SER A 135 29.01 -3.41 34.41
CA SER A 135 27.88 -4.37 34.34
C SER A 135 26.89 -4.27 35.53
N GLU A 136 25.77 -5.02 35.41
CA GLU A 136 24.91 -5.65 36.45
C GLU A 136 23.54 -5.01 36.86
N GLU A 137 22.48 -5.78 36.53
CA GLU A 137 21.26 -6.21 37.25
C GLU A 137 20.50 -5.28 38.25
N ASP A 138 19.18 -5.09 38.05
CA ASP A 138 18.09 -5.52 38.97
C ASP A 138 16.71 -4.94 38.54
N THR A 139 15.64 -5.72 38.75
CA THR A 139 14.20 -5.36 38.52
C THR A 139 13.52 -5.10 39.89
N PRO A 140 12.18 -5.03 40.09
CA PRO A 140 11.04 -4.46 39.35
C PRO A 140 10.22 -3.46 40.25
N LYS A 141 9.30 -2.64 39.68
CA LYS A 141 8.14 -2.14 40.46
C LYS A 141 6.90 -1.81 39.63
N LYS A 142 5.77 -2.27 40.17
CA LYS A 142 4.41 -2.32 39.61
C LYS A 142 3.67 -0.99 39.68
N LYS A 143 2.77 -0.73 38.72
CA LYS A 143 1.46 -0.09 38.96
C LYS A 143 0.37 -0.79 38.16
N LYS A 144 -0.81 -0.87 38.76
CA LYS A 144 -1.96 -1.75 38.46
C LYS A 144 -3.20 -0.86 38.33
N HIS A 145 -3.96 -0.96 37.25
CA HIS A 145 -5.39 -0.61 37.07
C HIS A 145 -5.80 -1.33 35.76
N LYS A 146 -6.63 -2.38 35.69
CA LYS A 146 -8.05 -2.66 36.04
C LYS A 146 -9.07 -1.99 35.12
N GLY A 147 -9.72 -2.82 34.29
CA GLY A 147 -10.99 -2.62 33.57
C GLY A 147 -10.84 -1.77 32.29
N GLY A 148 -11.45 -2.06 31.14
CA GLY A 148 -12.50 -2.99 30.75
C GLY A 148 -13.16 -2.41 29.47
N SER A 149 -13.47 -3.27 28.49
CA SER A 149 -14.41 -3.07 27.36
C SER A 149 -14.21 -1.92 26.36
N GLU A 150 -14.62 -2.19 25.12
CA GLU A 150 -14.87 -1.27 23.99
C GLU A 150 -13.68 -0.90 23.08
N PHE A 151 -13.44 -1.75 22.07
CA PHE A 151 -12.70 -1.41 20.85
C PHE A 151 -13.70 -1.31 19.69
N THR A 152 -14.53 -0.27 19.75
CA THR A 152 -15.47 0.10 18.70
C THR A 152 -15.44 1.60 18.49
N ASP A 153 -14.28 2.20 18.19
CA ASP A 153 -14.26 3.59 17.67
C ASP A 153 -12.94 4.03 16.99
N THR A 154 -12.34 3.18 16.14
CA THR A 154 -11.16 3.59 15.34
C THR A 154 -11.39 3.54 13.83
N ILE A 155 -12.64 3.37 13.38
CA ILE A 155 -12.95 3.19 11.94
C ILE A 155 -13.52 4.45 11.26
N LEU A 156 -13.68 5.60 11.95
CA LEU A 156 -14.36 6.77 11.34
C LEU A 156 -13.58 8.09 11.36
N SER A 157 -12.25 8.06 11.36
CA SER A 157 -11.48 9.28 11.08
C SER A 157 -10.38 9.03 10.05
N VAL A 158 -10.78 8.56 8.87
CA VAL A 158 -9.94 8.69 7.67
C VAL A 158 -10.22 10.07 7.09
N HIS A 159 -9.26 10.98 7.22
CA HIS A 159 -9.34 12.30 6.63
C HIS A 159 -9.26 12.15 5.10
N PRO A 160 -10.03 12.90 4.28
CA PRO A 160 -10.01 12.77 2.82
C PRO A 160 -8.63 12.99 2.19
N SER A 161 -7.68 13.59 2.92
CA SER A 161 -6.31 13.81 2.44
C SER A 161 -5.36 12.61 2.62
N ASP A 162 -5.72 11.59 3.41
CA ASP A 162 -4.85 10.41 3.61
C ASP A 162 -4.97 9.38 2.46
N VAL A 163 -5.90 9.60 1.52
CA VAL A 163 -6.10 8.80 0.30
C VAL A 163 -5.47 9.48 -0.94
N LEU A 164 -5.03 10.75 -0.82
CA LEU A 164 -4.57 11.55 -1.97
C LEU A 164 -3.05 11.60 -2.15
N ASP A 165 -2.28 10.93 -1.30
CA ASP A 165 -0.81 10.83 -1.42
C ASP A 165 -0.38 9.40 -1.77
N MET A 166 -1.09 8.82 -2.73
CA MET A 166 -0.63 7.65 -3.47
C MET A 166 0.12 8.16 -4.71
N PRO A 167 1.42 7.87 -4.88
CA PRO A 167 2.12 8.22 -6.10
C PRO A 167 1.42 7.54 -7.28
N VAL A 168 0.94 8.34 -8.22
CA VAL A 168 0.34 7.88 -9.48
C VAL A 168 1.32 6.92 -10.14
N ASP A 169 0.88 5.70 -10.45
CA ASP A 169 1.67 4.67 -11.11
C ASP A 169 2.26 5.27 -12.42
N PRO A 170 3.59 5.38 -12.56
CA PRO A 170 4.22 5.94 -13.76
C PRO A 170 3.88 5.20 -15.06
N ASN A 171 3.30 3.99 -14.97
CA ASN A 171 2.93 3.18 -16.11
C ASN A 171 1.43 3.25 -16.47
N GLU A 172 0.64 4.10 -15.78
CA GLU A 172 -0.76 4.34 -16.16
C GLU A 172 -0.83 5.41 -17.29
N PRO A 173 -1.47 5.12 -18.44
CA PRO A 173 -1.61 6.08 -19.52
C PRO A 173 -2.41 7.31 -19.07
N THR A 174 -1.83 8.49 -19.25
CA THR A 174 -2.50 9.77 -18.93
C THR A 174 -3.44 10.17 -20.05
N TYR A 175 -4.64 10.61 -19.69
CA TYR A 175 -5.68 11.07 -20.60
C TYR A 175 -6.04 12.53 -20.31
N CYS A 176 -6.83 13.13 -21.21
CA CYS A 176 -7.29 14.51 -21.13
C CYS A 176 -6.17 15.56 -21.17
N LEU A 177 -6.56 16.84 -21.29
CA LEU A 177 -5.65 17.99 -21.26
C LEU A 177 -4.99 18.18 -19.88
N CYS A 178 -5.54 17.58 -18.84
CA CYS A 178 -4.98 17.63 -17.48
C CYS A 178 -3.84 16.63 -17.27
N HIS A 179 -3.56 15.76 -18.24
CA HIS A 179 -2.54 14.69 -18.15
C HIS A 179 -2.66 13.86 -16.87
N GLN A 180 -3.91 13.60 -16.46
CA GLN A 180 -4.21 12.74 -15.31
C GLN A 180 -4.67 11.38 -15.80
N VAL A 181 -4.65 10.40 -14.90
CA VAL A 181 -5.18 9.06 -15.14
C VAL A 181 -6.69 9.09 -15.43
N SER A 182 -7.26 7.96 -15.85
CA SER A 182 -8.71 7.87 -16.02
C SER A 182 -9.43 7.99 -14.67
N TYR A 183 -10.37 8.93 -14.54
CA TYR A 183 -11.18 9.07 -13.33
C TYR A 183 -12.57 9.63 -13.66
N GLY A 184 -13.59 9.20 -12.92
CA GLY A 184 -14.97 9.67 -13.13
C GLY A 184 -15.53 9.34 -14.52
N GLU A 185 -16.47 10.18 -15.00
CA GLU A 185 -17.05 10.05 -16.34
C GLU A 185 -16.11 10.68 -17.40
N MET A 186 -15.92 9.98 -18.51
CA MET A 186 -15.07 10.43 -19.62
C MET A 186 -15.82 10.43 -20.96
N ILE A 187 -15.46 11.36 -21.84
CA ILE A 187 -15.99 11.50 -23.19
C ILE A 187 -14.89 11.24 -24.22
N GLY A 188 -15.25 10.52 -25.28
CA GLY A 188 -14.35 10.21 -26.39
C GLY A 188 -14.31 11.32 -27.44
N CYS A 189 -13.15 11.51 -28.07
CA CYS A 189 -12.98 12.36 -29.24
C CYS A 189 -13.31 11.56 -30.50
N ASP A 190 -14.37 11.93 -31.23
CA ASP A 190 -14.75 11.24 -32.48
C ASP A 190 -13.90 11.67 -33.70
N ASN A 191 -12.96 12.60 -33.51
CA ASN A 191 -12.09 13.06 -34.59
C ASN A 191 -10.90 12.09 -34.77
N PRO A 192 -10.71 11.50 -35.97
CA PRO A 192 -9.61 10.55 -36.22
C PRO A 192 -8.21 11.20 -36.11
N ASP A 193 -8.10 12.52 -36.21
CA ASP A 193 -6.84 13.27 -36.02
C ASP A 193 -6.70 13.84 -34.60
N CYS A 194 -7.47 13.35 -33.63
CA CYS A 194 -7.44 13.84 -32.26
C CYS A 194 -6.21 13.27 -31.50
N PRO A 195 -5.33 14.12 -30.96
CA PRO A 195 -4.12 13.65 -30.26
C PRO A 195 -4.42 12.98 -28.92
N ILE A 196 -5.60 13.23 -28.35
CA ILE A 196 -6.05 12.70 -27.07
C ILE A 196 -7.46 12.17 -27.29
N GLU A 197 -7.65 10.86 -27.16
CA GLU A 197 -8.92 10.21 -27.45
C GLU A 197 -9.96 10.38 -26.34
N TRP A 198 -9.55 10.69 -25.11
CA TRP A 198 -10.41 10.67 -23.93
C TRP A 198 -10.24 11.89 -23.04
N PHE A 199 -11.36 12.48 -22.59
CA PHE A 199 -11.39 13.66 -21.72
C PHE A 199 -12.32 13.45 -20.53
N HIS A 200 -11.93 13.94 -19.34
CA HIS A 200 -12.81 13.92 -18.16
C HIS A 200 -13.93 14.94 -18.31
N PHE A 201 -15.13 14.58 -17.88
CA PHE A 201 -16.31 15.47 -17.89
C PHE A 201 -16.04 16.82 -17.23
N ALA A 202 -15.41 16.82 -16.06
CA ALA A 202 -15.04 18.03 -15.33
C ALA A 202 -14.00 18.90 -16.06
N CYS A 203 -13.15 18.32 -16.92
CA CYS A 203 -12.15 19.06 -17.68
C CYS A 203 -12.69 19.69 -18.96
N VAL A 204 -13.87 19.27 -19.42
CA VAL A 204 -14.56 19.81 -20.61
C VAL A 204 -15.95 20.36 -20.27
N ASP A 205 -16.19 20.67 -18.99
CA ASP A 205 -17.44 21.24 -18.45
C ASP A 205 -18.72 20.47 -18.80
N LEU A 206 -18.61 19.15 -18.94
CA LEU A 206 -19.76 18.26 -19.08
C LEU A 206 -20.21 17.79 -17.70
N THR A 207 -21.49 17.96 -17.38
CA THR A 207 -22.08 17.48 -16.11
C THR A 207 -23.00 16.27 -16.30
N THR A 208 -23.33 15.92 -17.54
CA THR A 208 -24.23 14.82 -17.88
C THR A 208 -23.84 14.23 -19.22
N LYS A 209 -23.97 12.90 -19.36
CA LYS A 209 -23.72 12.21 -20.62
C LYS A 209 -24.56 12.84 -21.76
N PRO A 210 -23.93 13.40 -22.80
CA PRO A 210 -24.66 13.92 -23.94
C PRO A 210 -25.41 12.79 -24.64
N LYS A 211 -26.62 13.05 -25.13
CA LYS A 211 -27.35 12.09 -25.96
C LYS A 211 -26.60 11.98 -27.29
N GLY A 212 -26.02 10.80 -27.55
CA GLY A 212 -25.36 10.51 -28.82
C GLY A 212 -26.29 10.74 -30.01
N LYS A 213 -25.71 11.07 -31.17
CA LYS A 213 -26.42 11.08 -32.45
C LYS A 213 -26.54 9.67 -33.01
#